data_AF-X1NYA8-F1
#
_entry.id   AF-X1NYA8-F1
#
_cell.length_a   1.000
_cell.length_b   1.000
_cell.length_c   1.000
_cell.angle_alpha   90.00
_cell.angle_beta   90.00
_cell.angle_gamma   90.00
#
_symmetry.space_group_name_H-M   'P 1'
#
loop_
_entity.id
_entity.type
_entity.pdbx_description
1 polymer ?
#
loop_
_entity_poly.entity_id
_entity_poly.type
_entity_poly.pdbx_seq_one_letter_code
_entity_poly.pdbx_strand_id
1 'polypeptide(L)'
;FVKAEHLNPGGSIKDRVAKYIIEMAEKEGKLRAGMTIIEATSGNTGIGLTLVGVQKGYKVICVMPENMSEERKKIIQAFGGEIIFTSAKGSLPGSIKKMREITEVEPEKYFVADQFVNPHNPEIHYQQTATEIWKEMKGKVDVFVAGVGSGGTLQGIGKFLKEKNPKVKIVAVEPKNS
;
A
#
# COMPACT_ATOMS: atom_id res chain seq x y z
N PHE A 1 20.09 9.37 10.32
CA PHE A 1 19.63 7.99 10.05
C PHE A 1 18.57 8.05 8.97
N VAL A 2 18.62 7.16 7.98
CA VAL A 2 17.60 7.02 6.93
C VAL A 2 17.22 5.56 6.85
N LYS A 3 15.91 5.26 6.94
CA LYS A 3 15.39 3.90 6.77
C LYS A 3 15.18 3.62 5.28
N ALA A 4 16.02 2.75 4.71
CA ALA A 4 16.06 2.48 3.28
C ALA A 4 14.97 1.51 2.81
N GLU A 5 13.72 1.97 2.75
CA GLU A 5 12.57 1.15 2.36
C GLU A 5 12.53 0.72 0.89
N HIS A 6 13.45 1.24 0.06
CA HIS A 6 13.62 0.77 -1.33
C HIS A 6 14.32 -0.60 -1.41
N LEU A 7 14.87 -1.09 -0.30
CA LEU A 7 15.51 -2.41 -0.21
C LEU A 7 14.50 -3.55 -0.03
N ASN A 8 13.20 -3.26 0.07
CA ASN A 8 12.18 -4.30 0.05
C ASN A 8 12.08 -4.94 -1.35
N PRO A 9 11.58 -6.19 -1.49
CA PRO A 9 11.65 -6.97 -2.74
C PRO A 9 11.01 -6.33 -3.99
N GLY A 10 9.88 -5.63 -3.83
CA GLY A 10 9.19 -4.84 -4.85
C GLY A 10 9.71 -3.40 -4.95
N GLY A 11 10.79 -3.08 -4.24
CA GLY A 11 11.51 -1.81 -4.33
C GLY A 11 10.91 -0.69 -3.49
N SER A 12 9.99 -0.97 -2.56
CA SER A 12 9.39 0.09 -1.75
C SER A 12 8.75 -0.35 -0.43
N ILE A 13 8.41 0.65 0.39
CA ILE A 13 7.64 0.47 1.63
C ILE A 13 6.27 -0.22 1.43
N LYS A 14 5.71 -0.19 0.22
CA LYS A 14 4.38 -0.74 -0.06
C LYS A 14 4.33 -2.26 -0.05
N ASP A 15 5.47 -2.93 -0.13
CA ASP A 15 5.55 -4.39 -0.03
C ASP A 15 5.08 -4.87 1.34
N ARG A 16 5.42 -4.12 2.40
CA ARG A 16 4.96 -4.38 3.77
C ARG A 16 3.44 -4.30 3.87
N VAL A 17 2.88 -3.23 3.31
CA VAL A 17 1.44 -2.94 3.33
C VAL A 17 0.67 -3.99 2.54
N ALA A 18 1.11 -4.28 1.31
CA ALA A 18 0.49 -5.28 0.45
C ALA A 18 0.50 -6.66 1.12
N LYS A 19 1.66 -7.10 1.64
CA LYS A 19 1.78 -8.38 2.33
C LYS A 19 0.83 -8.48 3.52
N TYR A 20 0.84 -7.48 4.39
CA TYR A 20 0.06 -7.53 5.62
C TYR A 20 -1.44 -7.43 5.35
N ILE A 21 -1.88 -6.58 4.41
CA ILE A 21 -3.29 -6.50 3.99
C ILE A 21 -3.79 -7.86 3.48
N ILE A 22 -3.00 -8.52 2.63
CA ILE A 22 -3.38 -9.82 2.05
C ILE A 22 -3.44 -10.89 3.14
N GLU A 23 -2.42 -10.99 3.99
CA GLU A 23 -2.36 -11.99 5.07
C GLU A 23 -3.47 -11.79 6.10
N MET A 24 -3.83 -10.54 6.43
CA MET A 24 -4.96 -10.28 7.32
C MET A 24 -6.30 -10.59 6.65
N ALA A 25 -6.48 -10.24 5.38
CA ALA A 25 -7.69 -10.59 4.65
C ALA A 25 -7.90 -12.12 4.53
N GLU A 26 -6.82 -12.88 4.32
CA GLU A 26 -6.83 -14.35 4.36
C GLU A 26 -7.27 -14.84 5.75
N LYS A 27 -6.63 -14.33 6.82
CA LYS A 27 -6.91 -14.72 8.21
C LYS A 27 -8.34 -14.38 8.64
N GLU A 28 -8.87 -13.26 8.18
CA GLU A 28 -10.23 -12.81 8.46
C GLU A 28 -11.29 -13.47 7.56
N GLY A 29 -10.88 -14.30 6.60
CA GLY A 29 -11.77 -14.96 5.66
C GLY A 29 -12.36 -14.04 4.57
N LYS A 30 -11.88 -12.79 4.49
CA LYS A 30 -12.29 -11.79 3.48
C LYS A 30 -11.67 -12.05 2.11
N LEU A 31 -10.52 -12.72 2.08
CA LEU A 31 -9.85 -13.18 0.85
C LEU A 31 -9.73 -14.71 0.89
N ARG A 32 -10.28 -15.38 -0.13
CA ARG A 32 -10.36 -16.84 -0.22
C ARG A 32 -9.80 -17.33 -1.56
N ALA A 33 -9.37 -18.59 -1.62
CA ALA A 33 -8.88 -19.19 -2.86
C ALA A 33 -9.89 -19.01 -4.01
N GLY A 34 -9.40 -18.64 -5.19
CA GLY A 34 -10.23 -18.35 -6.37
C GLY A 34 -10.74 -16.91 -6.47
N MET A 35 -10.66 -16.10 -5.41
CA MET A 35 -10.96 -14.66 -5.48
C MET A 35 -9.85 -13.89 -6.20
N THR A 36 -10.17 -12.67 -6.63
CA THR A 36 -9.26 -11.74 -7.30
C THR A 36 -9.01 -10.52 -6.44
N ILE A 37 -7.74 -10.14 -6.27
CA ILE A 37 -7.36 -8.89 -5.60
C ILE A 37 -7.47 -7.76 -6.63
N ILE A 38 -8.12 -6.66 -6.26
CA ILE A 38 -8.25 -5.48 -7.12
C ILE A 38 -7.98 -4.20 -6.33
N GLU A 39 -7.30 -3.24 -6.96
CA GLU A 39 -7.03 -1.93 -6.35
C GLU A 39 -6.92 -0.85 -7.43
N ALA A 40 -7.44 0.34 -7.12
CA ALA A 40 -7.27 1.53 -7.92
C ALA A 40 -5.93 2.19 -7.57
N THR A 41 -4.88 1.82 -8.32
CA THR A 41 -3.54 2.34 -8.06
C THR A 41 -2.65 2.29 -9.29
N SER A 42 -1.86 3.34 -9.47
CA SER A 42 -0.80 3.45 -10.49
C SER A 42 0.61 3.46 -9.89
N GLY A 43 0.71 3.27 -8.57
CA GLY A 43 1.96 3.43 -7.81
C GLY A 43 2.49 2.12 -7.25
N ASN A 44 3.38 2.25 -6.27
CA ASN A 44 4.08 1.11 -5.69
C ASN A 44 3.15 0.11 -4.96
N THR A 45 1.94 0.53 -4.59
CA THR A 45 0.95 -0.39 -4.01
C THR A 45 0.52 -1.45 -5.02
N GLY A 46 0.34 -1.09 -6.29
CA GLY A 46 0.01 -2.06 -7.35
C GLY A 46 1.14 -3.07 -7.55
N ILE A 47 2.39 -2.60 -7.53
CA ILE A 47 3.58 -3.45 -7.62
C ILE A 47 3.63 -4.43 -6.43
N GLY A 48 3.49 -3.92 -5.19
CA GLY A 48 3.53 -4.75 -3.98
C GLY A 48 2.38 -5.76 -3.92
N LEU A 49 1.16 -5.35 -4.26
CA LEU A 49 -0.01 -6.24 -4.32
C LEU A 49 0.17 -7.33 -5.37
N THR A 50 0.72 -6.97 -6.54
CA THR A 50 0.97 -7.94 -7.61
C THR A 50 2.03 -8.95 -7.18
N LEU A 51 3.18 -8.46 -6.67
CA LEU A 51 4.28 -9.30 -6.24
C LEU A 51 3.81 -10.35 -5.20
N VAL A 52 3.07 -9.91 -4.17
CA VAL A 52 2.62 -10.81 -3.10
C VAL A 52 1.42 -11.65 -3.52
N GLY A 53 0.41 -11.03 -4.14
CA GLY A 53 -0.84 -11.69 -4.49
C GLY A 53 -0.64 -12.80 -5.51
N VAL A 54 0.15 -12.55 -6.56
CA VAL A 54 0.46 -13.57 -7.57
C VAL A 54 1.26 -14.72 -6.96
N GLN A 55 2.24 -14.43 -6.10
CA GLN A 55 3.02 -15.47 -5.42
C GLN A 55 2.14 -16.35 -4.51
N LYS A 56 1.07 -15.78 -3.94
CA LYS A 56 0.07 -16.51 -3.14
C LYS A 56 -1.01 -17.22 -3.98
N GLY A 57 -0.96 -17.11 -5.30
CA GLY A 57 -1.88 -17.79 -6.22
C GLY A 57 -3.18 -17.03 -6.50
N TYR A 58 -3.25 -15.73 -6.17
CA TYR A 58 -4.37 -14.88 -6.53
C TYR A 58 -4.15 -14.20 -7.87
N LYS A 59 -5.25 -13.95 -8.59
CA LYS A 59 -5.25 -12.93 -9.65
C LYS A 59 -5.17 -11.56 -9.02
N VAL A 60 -4.40 -10.66 -9.62
CA VAL A 60 -4.27 -9.27 -9.16
C VAL A 60 -4.55 -8.32 -10.30
N ILE A 61 -5.48 -7.40 -10.11
CA ILE A 61 -5.89 -6.39 -11.08
C ILE A 61 -5.58 -4.99 -10.54
N CYS A 62 -4.79 -4.23 -11.27
CA CYS A 62 -4.56 -2.81 -11.00
C CYS A 62 -5.43 -1.96 -11.94
N VAL A 63 -6.29 -1.09 -11.37
CA VAL A 63 -7.09 -0.13 -12.14
C VAL A 63 -6.38 1.22 -12.14
N MET A 64 -6.04 1.77 -13.31
CA MET A 64 -5.29 3.03 -13.39
C MET A 64 -5.58 3.85 -14.66
N PRO A 65 -5.26 5.16 -14.68
CA PRO A 65 -5.36 5.96 -15.90
C PRO A 65 -4.38 5.50 -16.98
N GLU A 66 -4.79 5.57 -18.25
CA GLU A 66 -3.96 5.15 -19.39
C GLU A 66 -2.66 5.97 -19.56
N ASN A 67 -2.61 7.20 -19.07
CA ASN A 67 -1.44 8.09 -19.16
C ASN A 67 -0.42 7.89 -18.03
N MET A 68 -0.55 6.84 -17.22
CA MET A 68 0.44 6.49 -16.20
C MET A 68 1.74 5.97 -16.82
N SER A 69 2.83 6.03 -16.06
CA SER A 69 4.19 5.67 -16.51
C SER A 69 4.26 4.23 -17.05
N GLU A 70 4.87 4.09 -18.23
CA GLU A 70 5.05 2.80 -18.91
C GLU A 70 5.93 1.84 -18.10
N GLU A 71 6.92 2.36 -17.38
CA GLU A 71 7.79 1.57 -16.52
C GLU A 71 6.99 0.84 -15.44
N ARG A 72 6.02 1.50 -14.82
CA ARG A 72 5.19 0.90 -13.77
C ARG A 72 4.23 -0.16 -14.32
N LYS A 73 3.64 0.10 -15.50
CA LYS A 73 2.79 -0.89 -16.19
C LYS A 73 3.57 -2.16 -16.49
N LYS A 74 4.77 -2.01 -17.04
CA LYS A 74 5.67 -3.14 -17.35
C LYS A 74 6.05 -3.94 -16.12
N ILE A 75 6.35 -3.30 -14.99
CA ILE A 75 6.67 -4.01 -13.74
C ILE A 75 5.47 -4.83 -13.26
N ILE A 76 4.26 -4.24 -13.22
CA ILE A 76 3.05 -4.95 -12.80
C ILE A 76 2.80 -6.16 -13.70
N GLN A 77 2.87 -5.98 -15.01
CA GLN A 77 2.69 -7.07 -15.98
C GLN A 77 3.78 -8.14 -15.86
N ALA A 78 5.04 -7.75 -15.66
CA ALA A 78 6.15 -8.69 -15.48
C ALA A 78 6.00 -9.53 -14.20
N PHE A 79 5.37 -8.99 -13.16
CA PHE A 79 4.99 -9.73 -11.95
C PHE A 79 3.70 -10.56 -12.11
N GLY A 80 3.08 -10.56 -13.28
CA GLY A 80 1.87 -11.34 -13.59
C GLY A 80 0.56 -10.65 -13.24
N GLY A 81 0.59 -9.34 -12.96
CA GLY A 81 -0.60 -8.54 -12.69
C GLY A 81 -1.32 -8.11 -13.97
N GLU A 82 -2.64 -8.04 -13.89
CA GLU A 82 -3.49 -7.51 -14.95
C GLU A 82 -3.74 -6.01 -14.73
N ILE A 83 -3.98 -5.27 -15.82
CA ILE A 83 -4.24 -3.83 -15.76
C ILE A 83 -5.54 -3.52 -16.47
N ILE A 84 -6.42 -2.80 -15.77
CA ILE A 84 -7.61 -2.19 -16.37
C ILE A 84 -7.34 -0.68 -16.51
N PHE A 85 -7.40 -0.19 -17.74
CA PHE A 85 -7.20 1.23 -18.02
C PHE A 85 -8.49 2.02 -17.88
N THR A 86 -8.36 3.22 -17.31
CA THR A 86 -9.40 4.26 -17.29
C THR A 86 -8.92 5.49 -18.06
N SER A 87 -9.85 6.37 -18.45
CA SER A 87 -9.49 7.62 -19.14
C SER A 87 -8.52 8.47 -18.31
N ALA A 88 -7.51 9.02 -18.98
CA ALA A 88 -6.56 9.96 -18.39
C ALA A 88 -7.23 11.14 -17.65
N LYS A 89 -8.38 11.62 -18.15
CA LYS A 89 -9.13 12.75 -17.56
C LYS A 89 -9.71 12.44 -16.18
N GLY A 90 -10.03 11.17 -15.91
CA GLY A 90 -10.63 10.76 -14.65
C GLY A 90 -9.63 10.70 -13.50
N SER A 91 -8.33 10.62 -13.79
CA SER A 91 -7.26 10.45 -12.79
C SER A 91 -7.58 9.30 -11.82
N LEU A 92 -7.00 9.32 -10.62
CA LEU A 92 -7.25 8.35 -9.57
C LEU A 92 -8.75 8.23 -9.18
N PRO A 93 -9.54 9.33 -9.05
CA PRO A 93 -10.97 9.22 -8.76
C PRO A 93 -11.74 8.40 -9.81
N GLY A 94 -11.39 8.54 -11.09
CA GLY A 94 -11.97 7.75 -12.18
C GLY A 94 -11.62 6.26 -12.06
N SER A 95 -10.38 5.94 -11.68
CA SER A 95 -9.97 4.55 -11.42
C SER A 95 -10.69 3.94 -10.22
N ILE A 96 -10.86 4.69 -9.12
CA ILE A 96 -11.62 4.25 -7.95
C ILE A 96 -13.08 3.99 -8.34
N LYS A 97 -13.70 4.90 -9.09
CA LYS A 97 -15.07 4.71 -9.57
C LYS A 97 -15.20 3.44 -10.40
N LYS A 98 -14.30 3.24 -11.37
CA LYS A 98 -14.33 2.04 -12.23
C LYS A 98 -14.13 0.75 -11.46
N MET A 99 -13.19 0.75 -10.50
CA MET A 99 -12.98 -0.39 -9.61
C MET A 99 -14.28 -0.73 -8.85
N ARG A 100 -14.95 0.28 -8.27
CA ARG A 100 -16.22 0.08 -7.55
C ARG A 100 -17.31 -0.49 -8.45
N GLU A 101 -17.47 0.06 -9.66
CA GLU A 101 -18.42 -0.47 -10.66
C GLU A 101 -18.16 -1.96 -10.98
N ILE A 102 -16.91 -2.41 -11.01
CA ILE A 102 -16.56 -3.82 -11.23
C ILE A 102 -16.89 -4.66 -10.00
N THR A 103 -16.51 -4.19 -8.82
CA THR A 103 -16.63 -4.97 -7.56
C THR A 103 -18.07 -5.06 -7.08
N GLU A 104 -18.92 -4.07 -7.37
CA GLU A 104 -20.34 -4.08 -6.99
C GLU A 104 -21.17 -5.10 -7.78
N VAL A 105 -20.73 -5.46 -8.99
CA VAL A 105 -21.43 -6.46 -9.83
C VAL A 105 -21.17 -7.89 -9.36
N GLU A 106 -19.96 -8.20 -8.90
CA GLU A 106 -19.58 -9.52 -8.38
C GLU A 106 -18.82 -9.40 -7.03
N PRO A 107 -19.48 -8.94 -5.94
CA PRO A 107 -18.79 -8.61 -4.69
C PRO A 107 -18.08 -9.81 -4.05
N GLU A 108 -18.60 -11.02 -4.22
CA GLU A 108 -18.00 -12.26 -3.69
C GLU A 108 -16.72 -12.70 -4.44
N LYS A 109 -16.46 -12.14 -5.62
CA LYS A 109 -15.32 -12.50 -6.47
C LYS A 109 -14.08 -11.66 -6.18
N TYR A 110 -14.27 -10.43 -5.70
CA TYR A 110 -13.19 -9.46 -5.59
C TYR A 110 -12.90 -9.11 -4.14
N PHE A 111 -11.61 -8.97 -3.85
CA PHE A 111 -11.13 -8.34 -2.62
C PHE A 111 -10.50 -7.00 -2.98
N VAL A 112 -11.05 -5.91 -2.44
CA VAL A 112 -10.49 -4.57 -2.60
C VAL A 112 -9.49 -4.31 -1.48
N ALA A 113 -8.23 -4.01 -1.84
CA ALA A 113 -7.19 -3.76 -0.85
C ALA A 113 -7.43 -2.48 -0.03
N ASP A 114 -7.99 -1.45 -0.67
CA ASP A 114 -8.44 -0.19 -0.08
C ASP A 114 -7.37 0.53 0.76
N GLN A 115 -6.18 0.72 0.18
CA GLN A 115 -5.00 1.19 0.92
C GLN A 115 -5.18 2.50 1.71
N PHE A 116 -6.13 3.36 1.34
CA PHE A 116 -6.34 4.67 1.98
C PHE A 116 -7.15 4.57 3.27
N VAL A 117 -7.98 3.52 3.42
CA VAL A 117 -8.91 3.36 4.55
C VAL A 117 -8.71 2.06 5.31
N ASN A 118 -7.98 1.09 4.73
CA ASN A 118 -7.73 -0.20 5.35
C ASN A 118 -6.86 -0.03 6.62
N PRO A 119 -7.38 -0.41 7.82
CA PRO A 119 -6.66 -0.22 9.08
C PRO A 119 -5.36 -1.02 9.17
N HIS A 120 -5.21 -2.07 8.37
CA HIS A 120 -3.99 -2.86 8.32
C HIS A 120 -2.80 -2.09 7.71
N ASN A 121 -3.05 -1.02 6.94
CA ASN A 121 -1.99 -0.16 6.41
C ASN A 121 -1.19 0.56 7.53
N PRO A 122 -1.81 1.37 8.40
CA PRO A 122 -1.07 1.94 9.54
C PRO A 122 -0.63 0.87 10.55
N GLU A 123 -1.38 -0.22 10.70
CA GLU A 123 -1.06 -1.27 11.68
C GLU A 123 0.30 -1.94 11.40
N ILE A 124 0.61 -2.33 10.17
CA ILE A 124 1.91 -2.96 9.86
C ILE A 124 3.08 -2.02 10.17
N HIS A 125 2.90 -0.73 9.99
CA HIS A 125 3.91 0.27 10.31
C HIS A 125 4.11 0.42 11.82
N TYR A 126 3.05 0.30 12.62
CA TYR A 126 3.14 0.26 14.07
C TYR A 126 3.86 -1.00 14.56
N GLN A 127 3.45 -2.17 14.05
CA GLN A 127 3.96 -3.46 14.51
C GLN A 127 5.41 -3.71 14.07
N GLN A 128 5.76 -3.32 12.84
CA GLN A 128 7.02 -3.68 12.23
C GLN A 128 7.93 -2.48 11.98
N THR A 129 7.53 -1.53 11.12
CA THR A 129 8.46 -0.46 10.70
C THR A 129 8.93 0.38 11.89
N ALA A 130 8.04 0.70 12.83
CA ALA A 130 8.36 1.47 14.01
C ALA A 130 9.26 0.71 14.99
N THR A 131 9.03 -0.59 15.18
CA THR A 131 9.82 -1.44 16.08
C THR A 131 11.24 -1.66 15.53
N GLU A 132 11.39 -1.83 14.22
CA GLU A 132 12.68 -1.86 13.53
C GLU A 132 13.46 -0.55 13.79
N ILE A 133 12.85 0.61 13.51
CA ILE A 133 13.47 1.93 13.71
C ILE A 133 13.86 2.13 15.18
N TRP A 134 12.97 1.82 16.11
CA TRP A 134 13.22 1.99 17.54
C TRP A 134 14.40 1.15 18.02
N LYS A 135 14.47 -0.12 17.58
CA LYS A 135 15.58 -1.02 17.90
C LYS A 135 16.89 -0.54 17.29
N GLU A 136 16.89 -0.21 16.00
CA GLU A 136 18.07 0.26 15.25
C GLU A 136 18.63 1.56 15.85
N MET A 137 17.74 2.46 16.29
CA MET A 137 18.09 3.72 16.94
C MET A 137 18.32 3.58 18.46
N LYS A 138 18.33 2.37 19.02
CA LYS A 138 18.53 2.09 20.44
C LYS A 138 17.61 2.92 21.35
N GLY A 139 16.37 3.10 20.93
CA GLY A 139 15.34 3.88 21.63
C GLY A 139 15.54 5.40 21.60
N LYS A 140 16.43 5.93 20.76
CA LYS A 140 16.71 7.37 20.67
C LYS A 140 16.17 7.93 19.37
N VAL A 141 14.90 8.33 19.38
CA VAL A 141 14.23 9.00 18.25
C VAL A 141 13.57 10.28 18.75
N ASP A 142 14.12 11.42 18.35
CA ASP A 142 13.62 12.76 18.71
C ASP A 142 12.69 13.35 17.65
N VAL A 143 12.98 13.05 16.38
CA VAL A 143 12.21 13.52 15.22
C VAL A 143 12.07 12.39 14.21
N PHE A 144 10.86 12.18 13.71
CA PHE A 144 10.57 11.30 12.59
C PHE A 144 9.94 12.10 11.45
N VAL A 145 10.43 11.90 10.23
CA VAL A 145 10.01 12.63 9.03
C VAL A 145 9.63 11.63 7.95
N ALA A 146 8.45 11.79 7.33
CA ALA A 146 8.05 10.99 6.19
C ALA A 146 7.12 11.75 5.25
N GLY A 147 7.24 11.46 3.95
CA GLY A 147 6.29 11.91 2.93
C GLY A 147 4.90 11.29 3.12
N VAL A 148 3.85 12.05 2.83
CA VAL A 148 2.47 11.58 2.96
C VAL A 148 1.94 11.10 1.61
N GLY A 149 1.60 9.82 1.57
CA GLY A 149 0.76 9.23 0.52
C GLY A 149 -0.61 8.86 1.12
N SER A 150 -0.81 7.56 1.41
CA SER A 150 -2.01 7.10 2.14
C SER A 150 -2.03 7.47 3.63
N GLY A 151 -0.97 8.07 4.16
CA GLY A 151 -0.84 8.41 5.59
C GLY A 151 -0.46 7.26 6.53
N GLY A 152 -0.58 6.00 6.10
CA GLY A 152 -0.35 4.81 6.95
C GLY A 152 1.00 4.80 7.67
N THR A 153 2.08 5.17 6.98
CA THR A 153 3.44 5.23 7.55
C THR A 153 3.55 6.18 8.74
N LEU A 154 3.03 7.41 8.60
CA LEU A 154 3.05 8.40 9.69
C LEU A 154 2.13 8.01 10.83
N GLN A 155 0.94 7.47 10.52
CA GLN A 155 -0.02 7.04 11.54
C GLN A 155 0.55 5.90 12.40
N GLY A 156 1.04 4.82 11.77
CA GLY A 156 1.58 3.66 12.48
C GLY A 156 2.84 3.98 13.28
N ILE A 157 3.84 4.58 12.63
CA ILE A 157 5.11 4.92 13.29
C ILE A 157 4.90 6.03 14.31
N GLY A 158 4.12 7.06 13.98
CA GLY A 158 3.84 8.17 14.88
C GLY A 158 3.13 7.73 16.15
N LYS A 159 2.15 6.82 16.05
CA LYS A 159 1.49 6.22 17.21
C LYS A 159 2.49 5.49 18.11
N PHE A 160 3.25 4.54 17.54
CA PHE A 160 4.24 3.77 18.29
C PHE A 160 5.28 4.67 18.99
N LEU A 161 5.86 5.62 18.25
CA LEU A 161 6.91 6.48 18.79
C LEU A 161 6.37 7.40 19.90
N LYS A 162 5.13 7.91 19.78
CA LYS A 162 4.52 8.73 20.84
C LYS A 162 4.23 7.94 22.11
N GLU A 163 3.89 6.66 22.01
CA GLU A 163 3.73 5.77 23.17
C GLU A 163 5.07 5.51 23.88
N LYS A 164 6.19 5.49 23.15
CA LYS A 164 7.54 5.32 23.73
C LYS A 164 8.19 6.61 24.22
N ASN A 165 7.97 7.70 23.50
CA ASN A 165 8.47 9.04 23.79
C ASN A 165 7.40 10.07 23.43
N PRO A 166 6.58 10.55 24.39
CA PRO A 166 5.54 11.54 24.12
C PRO A 166 6.05 12.88 23.57
N LYS A 167 7.35 13.17 23.68
CA LYS A 167 7.99 14.41 23.18
C LYS A 167 8.49 14.29 21.75
N VAL A 168 8.43 13.12 21.12
CA VAL A 168 8.88 12.92 19.75
C VAL A 168 8.13 13.84 18.78
N LYS A 169 8.86 14.46 17.84
CA LYS A 169 8.25 15.26 16.77
C LYS A 169 7.97 14.37 15.57
N ILE A 170 6.73 14.36 15.10
CA ILE A 170 6.33 13.65 13.89
C ILE A 170 6.05 14.69 12.80
N VAL A 171 6.79 14.62 11.70
CA VAL A 171 6.76 15.62 10.62
C VAL A 171 6.24 14.97 9.35
N ALA A 172 5.12 15.50 8.87
CA ALA A 172 4.56 15.17 7.56
C ALA A 172 5.22 16.03 6.48
N VAL A 173 5.53 15.42 5.34
CA VAL A 173 6.04 16.13 4.16
C VAL A 173 5.09 15.93 2.98
N GLU A 174 4.69 17.02 2.35
CA GLU A 174 3.85 17.04 1.16
C GLU A 174 4.44 17.98 0.09
N PRO A 175 4.07 17.82 -1.20
CA PRO A 175 4.49 18.75 -2.23
C PRO A 175 3.92 20.16 -2.00
N LYS A 176 4.70 21.19 -2.32
CA LYS A 176 4.29 22.61 -2.16
C LYS A 176 3.03 22.99 -2.97
N ASN A 177 2.80 22.30 -4.09
CA ASN A 177 1.81 22.67 -5.10
C ASN A 177 0.72 21.59 -5.30
N SER A 178 0.39 20.83 -4.26
CA SER A 178 -0.69 19.82 -4.31
C SER A 178 -2.07 20.42 -4.15
#